data_AF-A0A9D2KM54-F1
#
_entry.id   AF-A0A9D2KM54-F1
#
_cell.length_a   1.000
_cell.length_b   1.000
_cell.length_c   1.000
_cell.angle_alpha   90.00
_cell.angle_beta   90.00
_cell.angle_gamma   90.00
#
_symmetry.space_group_name_H-M   'P 1'
#
loop_
_entity.id
_entity.type
_entity.pdbx_description
1 polymer ?
#
loop_
_entity_poly.entity_id
_entity_poly.type
_entity_poly.pdbx_seq_one_letter_code
_entity_poly.pdbx_strand_id
1 'polypeptide(L)'
;MRFNSVELVYFSPTGGTRRIVEWIGRALQKATPDGKPAVAHDLLSRPPAQDLVLSPDSLLVAGMPVYAGRIPPHCLPLLRRFKGRHSPALAVAVYGNRDYDDALLELRNALGGSGFVVTGAAAFVSRHSVFPRVAADRPDADDERVAEEFARRCAARLADMGALSRDLNVTVKGNTPYKELKPGGPRPDVDHTECIQCGACVDICPVNALSVSGPTDAAVVRDMNLCMGCAACIQVCPTGAQAWRGPQYEAMSAVFAEKCAARREPELFV
;
A
#
# COMPACT_ATOMS: atom_id res chain seq x y z
N MET A 1 -6.43 22.17 15.08
CA MET A 1 -5.69 21.16 15.84
C MET A 1 -4.33 21.02 15.20
N ARG A 2 -3.25 21.16 15.96
CA ARG A 2 -1.89 20.92 15.43
C ARG A 2 -1.43 19.54 15.88
N PHE A 3 -0.84 18.78 14.97
CA PHE A 3 -0.18 17.51 15.29
C PHE A 3 1.31 17.76 15.54
N ASN A 4 1.91 16.96 16.41
CA ASN A 4 3.32 17.08 16.79
C ASN A 4 4.15 15.85 16.37
N SER A 5 3.52 14.80 15.87
CA SER A 5 4.22 13.66 15.29
C SER A 5 3.45 13.08 14.11
N VAL A 6 4.17 12.42 13.21
CA VAL A 6 3.61 11.77 12.03
C VAL A 6 3.94 10.28 12.07
N GLU A 7 2.91 9.45 11.99
CA GLU A 7 3.04 8.00 11.98
C GLU A 7 2.74 7.50 10.56
N LEU A 8 3.72 6.91 9.89
CA LEU A 8 3.60 6.41 8.52
C LEU A 8 3.39 4.91 8.57
N VAL A 9 2.22 4.42 8.17
CA VAL A 9 1.91 2.98 8.10
C VAL A 9 1.72 2.59 6.65
N TYR A 10 2.44 1.57 6.18
CA TYR A 10 2.29 1.13 4.80
C TYR A 10 2.54 -0.36 4.62
N PHE A 11 1.91 -0.93 3.59
CA PHE A 11 2.29 -2.21 3.01
C PHE A 11 2.81 -1.97 1.59
N SER A 12 4.06 -2.31 1.28
CA SER A 12 4.66 -1.91 -0.01
C SER A 12 5.58 -2.96 -0.66
N PRO A 13 5.04 -4.12 -1.09
CA PRO A 13 5.78 -5.20 -1.74
C PRO A 13 6.70 -4.79 -2.89
N THR A 14 6.31 -3.77 -3.67
CA THR A 14 7.05 -3.26 -4.83
C THR A 14 7.53 -1.81 -4.66
N GLY A 15 7.55 -1.30 -3.42
CA GLY A 15 8.11 0.02 -3.09
C GLY A 15 7.26 1.25 -3.42
N GLY A 16 6.32 1.17 -4.37
CA GLY A 16 5.50 2.32 -4.81
C GLY A 16 4.69 2.98 -3.69
N THR A 17 3.98 2.19 -2.88
CA THR A 17 3.17 2.71 -1.77
C THR A 17 4.04 3.41 -0.72
N ARG A 18 5.16 2.79 -0.34
CA ARG A 18 6.13 3.34 0.61
C ARG A 18 6.62 4.70 0.13
N ARG A 19 7.00 4.82 -1.15
CA ARG A 19 7.50 6.07 -1.72
C ARG A 19 6.50 7.22 -1.61
N ILE A 20 5.24 7.00 -1.99
CA ILE A 20 4.17 8.00 -1.86
C ILE A 20 3.95 8.41 -0.40
N VAL A 21 3.87 7.44 0.52
CA VAL A 21 3.65 7.73 1.95
C VAL A 21 4.83 8.50 2.54
N GLU A 22 6.07 8.16 2.18
CA GLU A 22 7.26 8.90 2.61
C GLU A 22 7.28 10.32 2.05
N TRP A 23 6.83 10.56 0.81
CA TRP A 23 6.67 11.91 0.25
C TRP A 23 5.70 12.76 1.04
N ILE A 24 4.51 12.23 1.31
CA ILE A 24 3.50 12.88 2.15
C ILE A 24 4.06 13.15 3.54
N GLY A 25 4.70 12.15 4.16
CA GLY A 25 5.31 12.26 5.47
C GLY A 25 6.36 13.37 5.57
N ARG A 26 7.28 13.43 4.61
CA ARG A 26 8.30 14.50 4.55
C ARG A 26 7.68 15.87 4.42
N ALA A 27 6.65 16.03 3.58
CA ALA A 27 5.96 17.30 3.41
C ALA A 27 5.21 17.72 4.69
N LEU A 28 4.55 16.79 5.39
CA LEU A 28 3.92 17.04 6.69
C LEU A 28 4.93 17.46 7.75
N GLN A 29 6.10 16.80 7.80
CA GLN A 29 7.17 17.17 8.74
C GLN A 29 7.71 18.59 8.48
N LYS A 30 7.85 19.00 7.21
CA LYS A 30 8.23 20.39 6.87
C LYS A 30 7.21 21.41 7.39
N ALA A 31 5.93 21.03 7.46
CA ALA A 31 4.87 21.87 8.01
C ALA A 31 4.84 21.90 9.56
N THR A 32 5.56 21.00 10.23
CA THR A 32 5.67 20.91 11.70
C THR A 32 7.14 20.81 12.13
N PRO A 33 7.96 21.87 11.94
CA PRO A 33 9.41 21.82 12.15
C PRO A 33 9.80 21.53 13.61
N ASP A 34 8.97 21.92 14.57
CA ASP A 34 9.19 21.65 16.00
C ASP A 34 8.61 20.29 16.45
N GLY A 35 8.06 19.52 15.51
CA GLY A 35 7.48 18.20 15.75
C GLY A 35 8.54 17.10 15.91
N LYS A 36 8.11 15.95 16.43
CA LYS A 36 8.91 14.72 16.49
C LYS A 36 9.16 14.18 15.07
N PRO A 37 10.30 13.50 14.85
CA PRO A 37 10.53 12.77 13.61
C PRO A 37 9.39 11.80 13.30
N ALA A 38 9.09 11.63 12.00
CA ALA A 38 8.11 10.68 11.55
C ALA A 38 8.59 9.25 11.83
N VAL A 39 7.67 8.39 12.27
CA VAL A 39 7.95 6.99 12.54
C VAL A 39 7.30 6.14 11.45
N ALA A 40 8.09 5.26 10.83
CA ALA A 40 7.62 4.39 9.76
C ALA A 40 7.34 2.97 10.28
N HIS A 41 6.19 2.43 9.90
CA HIS A 41 5.71 1.08 10.20
C HIS A 41 5.47 0.33 8.90
N ASP A 42 6.43 -0.53 8.55
CA ASP A 42 6.35 -1.39 7.37
C ASP A 42 5.62 -2.69 7.72
N LEU A 43 4.38 -2.82 7.24
CA LEU A 43 3.54 -3.99 7.48
C LEU A 43 4.01 -5.25 6.75
N LEU A 44 4.91 -5.13 5.76
CA LEU A 44 5.48 -6.28 5.06
C LEU A 44 6.60 -6.91 5.88
N SER A 45 7.60 -6.11 6.25
CA SER A 45 8.84 -6.63 6.85
C SER A 45 8.84 -6.62 8.37
N ARG A 46 8.08 -5.72 9.00
CA ARG A 46 8.05 -5.54 10.47
C ARG A 46 6.62 -5.27 10.96
N PRO A 47 5.68 -6.20 10.72
CA PRO A 47 4.30 -6.03 11.18
C PRO A 47 4.24 -5.92 12.71
N PRO A 48 3.34 -5.08 13.27
CA PRO A 48 3.24 -4.90 14.71
C PRO A 48 2.77 -6.18 15.41
N ALA A 49 3.52 -6.62 16.42
CA ALA A 49 3.21 -7.81 17.22
C ALA A 49 2.13 -7.57 18.29
N GLN A 50 1.84 -6.30 18.62
CA GLN A 50 0.83 -5.88 19.59
C GLN A 50 0.07 -4.64 19.10
N ASP A 51 -0.98 -4.25 19.82
CA ASP A 51 -1.70 -3.00 19.54
C ASP A 51 -0.80 -1.78 19.80
N LEU A 52 -0.87 -0.80 18.90
CA LEU A 52 -0.16 0.47 18.96
C LEU A 52 -1.19 1.58 19.14
N VAL A 53 -1.21 2.17 20.33
CA VAL A 53 -2.10 3.28 20.63
C VAL A 53 -1.38 4.59 20.29
N LEU A 54 -1.94 5.33 19.33
CA LEU A 54 -1.37 6.61 18.92
C LEU A 54 -1.75 7.72 19.91
N SER A 55 -0.86 8.70 20.04
CA SER A 55 -1.15 9.90 20.81
C SER A 55 -2.21 10.74 20.11
N PRO A 56 -3.08 11.47 20.83
CA PRO A 56 -4.08 12.35 20.22
C PRO A 56 -3.48 13.44 19.33
N ASP A 57 -2.22 13.83 19.56
CA ASP A 57 -1.47 14.82 18.77
C ASP A 57 -0.64 14.17 17.64
N SER A 58 -0.83 12.88 17.36
CA SER A 58 -0.21 12.19 16.23
C SER A 58 -1.12 12.19 15.01
N LEU A 59 -0.57 12.49 13.83
CA LEU A 59 -1.23 12.30 12.54
C LEU A 59 -0.79 10.98 11.92
N LEU A 60 -1.74 10.09 11.66
CA LEU A 60 -1.48 8.85 10.94
C LEU A 60 -1.55 9.10 9.42
N VAL A 61 -0.59 8.59 8.65
CA VAL A 61 -0.70 8.43 7.19
C VAL A 61 -0.67 6.93 6.88
N ALA A 62 -1.80 6.38 6.45
CA ALA A 62 -1.90 4.96 6.12
C ALA A 62 -1.95 4.77 4.61
N GLY A 63 -0.93 4.11 4.04
CA GLY A 63 -0.84 3.78 2.63
C GLY A 63 -1.08 2.30 2.35
N MET A 64 -2.02 1.99 1.46
CA MET A 64 -2.29 0.62 1.03
C MET A 64 -2.28 0.49 -0.50
N PRO A 65 -1.65 -0.56 -1.04
CA PRO A 65 -1.76 -0.89 -2.45
C PRO A 65 -3.14 -1.49 -2.76
N VAL A 66 -3.59 -1.39 -4.00
CA VAL A 66 -4.89 -1.93 -4.42
C VAL A 66 -4.76 -3.34 -5.00
N TYR A 67 -5.54 -4.28 -4.44
CA TYR A 67 -5.63 -5.68 -4.84
C TYR A 67 -7.05 -5.95 -5.32
N ALA A 68 -7.21 -6.10 -6.64
CA ALA A 68 -8.52 -6.35 -7.27
C ALA A 68 -9.63 -5.35 -6.87
N GLY A 69 -9.26 -4.10 -6.59
CA GLY A 69 -10.21 -3.04 -6.20
C GLY A 69 -10.46 -2.92 -4.69
N ARG A 70 -9.66 -3.58 -3.86
CA ARG A 70 -9.74 -3.58 -2.39
C ARG A 70 -8.36 -3.32 -1.78
N ILE A 71 -8.28 -3.02 -0.49
CA ILE A 71 -6.98 -3.14 0.21
C ILE A 71 -6.64 -4.62 0.42
N PRO A 72 -5.35 -4.99 0.60
CA PRO A 72 -4.98 -6.40 0.72
C PRO A 72 -5.62 -6.98 1.99
N PRO A 73 -6.43 -8.06 1.92
CA PRO A 73 -7.13 -8.59 3.10
C PRO A 73 -6.20 -8.98 4.24
N HIS A 74 -5.01 -9.49 3.90
CA HIS A 74 -3.95 -9.81 4.86
C HIS A 74 -3.55 -8.60 5.73
N CYS A 75 -3.62 -7.37 5.19
CA CYS A 75 -3.22 -6.16 5.90
C CYS A 75 -4.30 -5.62 6.83
N LEU A 76 -5.58 -5.99 6.66
CA LEU A 76 -6.68 -5.51 7.53
C LEU A 76 -6.45 -5.77 9.03
N PRO A 77 -6.14 -7.00 9.47
CA PRO A 77 -5.88 -7.24 10.89
C PRO A 77 -4.64 -6.50 11.40
N LEU A 78 -3.62 -6.31 10.55
CA LEU A 78 -2.41 -5.55 10.91
C LEU A 78 -2.71 -4.06 11.08
N LEU A 79 -3.47 -3.48 10.15
CA LEU A 79 -3.88 -2.08 10.20
C LEU A 79 -4.76 -1.80 11.44
N ARG A 80 -5.63 -2.74 11.82
CA ARG A 80 -6.48 -2.62 13.00
C ARG A 80 -5.71 -2.62 14.33
N ARG A 81 -4.43 -2.97 14.35
CA ARG A 81 -3.58 -2.87 15.56
C ARG A 81 -3.26 -1.42 15.92
N PHE A 82 -3.34 -0.49 14.98
CA PHE A 82 -3.18 0.94 15.24
C PHE A 82 -4.48 1.51 15.79
N LYS A 83 -4.43 2.18 16.95
CA LYS A 83 -5.61 2.73 17.64
C LYS A 83 -5.53 4.25 17.71
N GLY A 84 -6.51 4.93 17.13
CA GLY A 84 -6.47 6.39 16.99
C GLY A 84 -6.88 7.18 18.23
N ARG A 85 -7.83 6.68 19.03
CA ARG A 85 -8.42 7.45 20.16
C ARG A 85 -8.83 8.88 19.75
N HIS A 86 -9.56 9.00 18.64
CA HIS A 86 -9.95 10.28 18.01
C HIS A 86 -8.79 11.10 17.40
N SER A 87 -7.63 10.50 17.15
CA SER A 87 -6.56 11.16 16.39
C SER A 87 -6.88 11.27 14.89
N PRO A 88 -6.30 12.26 14.19
CA PRO A 88 -6.49 12.43 12.75
C PRO A 88 -5.72 11.38 11.94
N ALA A 89 -6.26 11.02 10.78
CA ALA A 89 -5.60 10.12 9.83
C ALA A 89 -5.80 10.56 8.37
N LEU A 90 -4.81 10.23 7.53
CA LEU A 90 -4.86 10.32 6.07
C LEU A 90 -4.91 8.91 5.47
N ALA A 91 -5.88 8.65 4.59
CA ALA A 91 -6.01 7.38 3.88
C ALA A 91 -5.43 7.49 2.47
N VAL A 92 -4.46 6.65 2.12
CA VAL A 92 -3.79 6.71 0.80
C VAL A 92 -3.89 5.35 0.10
N ALA A 93 -4.62 5.30 -1.01
CA ALA A 93 -4.67 4.11 -1.87
C ALA A 93 -3.68 4.27 -3.04
N VAL A 94 -2.85 3.25 -3.30
CA VAL A 94 -1.88 3.28 -4.41
C VAL A 94 -2.20 2.16 -5.39
N TYR A 95 -2.49 2.50 -6.65
CA TYR A 95 -3.01 1.54 -7.62
C TYR A 95 -2.22 1.52 -8.93
N GLY A 96 -2.29 0.38 -9.63
CA GLY A 96 -1.54 0.11 -10.85
C GLY A 96 -2.15 0.70 -12.14
N ASN A 97 -2.77 1.88 -12.08
CA ASN A 97 -3.35 2.58 -13.24
C ASN A 97 -4.62 1.96 -13.89
N ARG A 98 -5.24 0.92 -13.30
CA ARG A 98 -6.57 0.43 -13.73
C ARG A 98 -7.69 1.28 -13.14
N ASP A 99 -7.93 1.10 -11.85
CA ASP A 99 -8.83 1.86 -10.98
C ASP A 99 -8.61 1.34 -9.55
N TYR A 100 -8.97 2.14 -8.54
CA TYR A 100 -8.87 1.73 -7.14
C TYR A 100 -10.18 1.15 -6.58
N ASP A 101 -11.27 1.13 -7.37
CA ASP A 101 -12.63 0.67 -7.03
C ASP A 101 -13.02 1.12 -5.60
N ASP A 102 -13.13 0.18 -4.65
CA ASP A 102 -13.60 0.43 -3.28
C ASP A 102 -12.45 0.54 -2.27
N ALA A 103 -11.20 0.37 -2.69
CA ALA A 103 -10.06 0.24 -1.79
C ALA A 103 -9.85 1.48 -0.90
N LEU A 104 -10.05 2.68 -1.44
CA LEU A 104 -9.89 3.92 -0.68
C LEU A 104 -11.01 4.07 0.37
N LEU A 105 -12.26 3.76 0.00
CA LEU A 105 -13.39 3.74 0.92
C LEU A 105 -13.19 2.70 2.03
N GLU A 106 -12.75 1.50 1.66
CA GLU A 106 -12.46 0.43 2.61
C GLU A 106 -11.37 0.84 3.60
N LEU A 107 -10.26 1.43 3.12
CA LEU A 107 -9.19 1.93 3.97
C LEU A 107 -9.70 3.00 4.93
N ARG A 108 -10.43 3.99 4.42
CA ARG A 108 -11.04 5.05 5.23
C ARG A 108 -11.95 4.49 6.32
N ASN A 109 -12.78 3.49 5.98
CA ASN A 109 -13.68 2.84 6.94
C ASN A 109 -12.92 1.99 7.97
N ALA A 110 -11.85 1.30 7.58
CA ALA A 110 -11.02 0.50 8.48
C ALA A 110 -10.30 1.38 9.52
N LEU A 111 -9.81 2.56 9.11
CA LEU A 111 -9.24 3.56 10.01
C LEU A 111 -10.30 4.13 10.95
N GLY A 112 -11.47 4.51 10.42
CA GLY A 112 -12.59 4.98 11.24
C GLY A 112 -13.01 3.97 12.32
N GLY A 113 -13.12 2.69 11.94
CA GLY A 113 -13.40 1.59 12.88
C GLY A 113 -12.30 1.36 13.92
N SER A 114 -11.08 1.84 13.68
CA SER A 114 -9.96 1.80 14.62
C SER A 114 -9.83 3.06 15.47
N GLY A 115 -10.84 3.94 15.41
CA GLY A 115 -10.95 5.15 16.23
C GLY A 115 -10.23 6.37 15.69
N PHE A 116 -9.90 6.39 14.40
CA PHE A 116 -9.35 7.58 13.73
C PHE A 116 -10.45 8.47 13.14
N VAL A 117 -10.16 9.76 13.00
CA VAL A 117 -10.94 10.69 12.17
C VAL A 117 -10.18 10.89 10.86
N VAL A 118 -10.72 10.39 9.75
CA VAL A 118 -10.02 10.43 8.45
C VAL A 118 -10.26 11.78 7.81
N THR A 119 -9.34 12.73 8.01
CA THR A 119 -9.50 14.14 7.61
C THR A 119 -9.03 14.45 6.20
N GLY A 120 -8.33 13.49 5.57
CA GLY A 120 -7.90 13.56 4.18
C GLY A 120 -7.77 12.18 3.59
N ALA A 121 -7.95 12.06 2.28
CA ALA A 121 -7.72 10.83 1.55
C ALA A 121 -7.19 11.11 0.15
N ALA A 122 -6.44 10.16 -0.41
CA ALA A 122 -5.92 10.30 -1.76
C ALA A 122 -5.74 8.94 -2.45
N ALA A 123 -5.90 8.94 -3.78
CA ALA A 123 -5.52 7.82 -4.63
C ALA A 123 -4.34 8.22 -5.52
N PHE A 124 -3.23 7.50 -5.42
CA PHE A 124 -2.02 7.70 -6.23
C PHE A 124 -1.78 6.53 -7.16
N VAL A 125 -1.00 6.76 -8.22
CA VAL A 125 -0.64 5.73 -9.19
C VAL A 125 0.81 5.31 -8.98
N SER A 126 1.07 4.02 -9.14
CA SER A 126 2.41 3.45 -9.20
C SER A 126 2.47 2.42 -10.32
N ARG A 127 3.67 2.03 -10.74
CA ARG A 127 3.91 0.85 -11.58
C ARG A 127 3.07 -0.34 -11.12
N HIS A 128 2.34 -0.94 -12.04
CA HIS A 128 1.48 -2.08 -11.72
C HIS A 128 2.33 -3.31 -11.34
N SER A 129 2.12 -3.88 -10.16
CA SER A 129 2.97 -4.98 -9.64
C SER A 129 2.91 -6.26 -10.48
N VAL A 130 1.73 -6.63 -11.00
CA VAL A 130 1.53 -7.80 -11.88
C VAL A 130 1.92 -7.54 -13.34
N PHE A 131 1.63 -6.35 -13.87
CA PHE A 131 1.86 -5.98 -15.27
C PHE A 131 2.81 -4.77 -15.32
N PRO A 132 4.10 -4.95 -15.04
CA PRO A 132 5.04 -3.84 -14.77
C PRO A 132 5.30 -2.90 -15.94
N ARG A 133 4.84 -3.24 -17.15
CA ARG A 133 4.83 -2.33 -18.31
C ARG A 133 3.81 -1.19 -18.16
N VAL A 134 2.78 -1.37 -17.32
CA VAL A 134 1.78 -0.34 -17.05
C VAL A 134 2.25 0.61 -15.97
N ALA A 135 2.23 1.91 -16.29
CA ALA A 135 2.73 2.97 -15.43
C ALA A 135 4.19 2.73 -14.98
N ALA A 136 5.03 2.21 -15.89
CA ALA A 136 6.39 1.77 -15.59
C ALA A 136 7.20 2.83 -14.85
N ASP A 137 7.11 4.10 -15.24
CA ASP A 137 7.94 5.16 -14.65
C ASP A 137 7.31 5.85 -13.44
N ARG A 138 6.23 5.28 -12.89
CA ARG A 138 5.48 5.87 -11.77
C ARG A 138 5.68 5.12 -10.44
N PRO A 139 5.65 5.82 -9.31
CA PRO A 139 5.37 7.26 -9.19
C PRO A 139 6.55 8.14 -9.65
N ASP A 140 6.22 9.22 -10.37
CA ASP A 140 7.17 10.16 -10.99
C ASP A 140 7.25 11.51 -10.25
N ALA A 141 7.94 12.49 -10.82
CA ALA A 141 8.09 13.82 -10.23
C ALA A 141 6.77 14.61 -10.15
N ASP A 142 5.83 14.38 -11.06
CA ASP A 142 4.52 15.02 -11.01
C ASP A 142 3.70 14.42 -9.87
N ASP A 143 3.78 13.10 -9.68
CA ASP A 143 3.20 12.41 -8.52
C ASP A 143 3.76 12.95 -7.18
N GLU A 144 5.07 13.22 -7.11
CA GLU A 144 5.70 13.81 -5.91
C GLU A 144 5.14 15.21 -5.62
N ARG A 145 5.02 16.08 -6.64
CA ARG A 145 4.43 17.42 -6.46
C ARG A 145 2.98 17.34 -5.95
N VAL A 146 2.18 16.40 -6.47
CA VAL A 146 0.79 16.22 -6.02
C VAL A 146 0.75 15.66 -4.58
N ALA A 147 1.68 14.79 -4.20
CA ALA A 147 1.81 14.30 -2.83
C ALA A 147 2.18 15.42 -1.83
N GLU A 148 3.09 16.31 -2.21
CA GLU A 148 3.44 17.49 -1.39
C GLU A 148 2.26 18.45 -1.25
N GLU A 149 1.54 18.71 -2.34
CA GLU A 149 0.34 19.56 -2.31
C GLU A 149 -0.79 18.98 -1.45
N PHE A 150 -1.02 17.67 -1.56
CA PHE A 150 -1.98 16.96 -0.71
C PHE A 150 -1.62 17.12 0.79
N ALA A 151 -0.37 16.85 1.16
CA ALA A 151 0.12 17.00 2.52
C ALA A 151 -0.09 18.43 3.05
N ARG A 152 0.26 19.44 2.23
CA ARG A 152 0.09 20.86 2.58
C ARG A 152 -1.37 21.22 2.83
N ARG A 153 -2.29 20.79 1.95
CA ARG A 153 -3.73 21.02 2.12
C ARG A 153 -4.28 20.35 3.38
N CYS A 154 -3.87 19.11 3.66
CA CYS A 154 -4.27 18.40 4.87
C CYS A 154 -3.75 19.09 6.14
N ALA A 155 -2.50 19.53 6.15
CA ALA A 155 -1.91 20.24 7.29
C ALA A 155 -2.62 21.56 7.55
N ALA A 156 -2.91 22.35 6.50
CA ALA A 156 -3.67 23.59 6.63
C ALA A 156 -5.09 23.35 7.17
N ARG A 157 -5.81 22.37 6.60
CA ARG A 157 -7.14 21.97 7.08
C ARG A 157 -7.11 21.60 8.56
N LEU A 158 -6.14 20.79 8.99
CA LEU A 158 -6.00 20.42 10.40
C LEU A 158 -5.69 21.63 11.29
N ALA A 159 -4.83 22.55 10.86
CA ALA A 159 -4.48 23.75 11.62
C ALA A 159 -5.69 24.65 11.89
N ASP A 160 -6.57 24.82 10.90
CA ASP A 160 -7.77 25.66 10.98
C ASP A 160 -8.92 25.02 11.77
N MET A 161 -8.93 23.69 11.89
CA MET A 161 -9.96 22.97 12.65
C MET A 161 -9.85 23.23 14.15
N GLY A 162 -10.98 23.37 14.85
CA GLY A 162 -11.02 23.36 16.32
C GLY A 162 -10.82 21.94 16.89
N ALA A 163 -11.81 21.45 17.61
CA ALA A 163 -11.86 20.05 18.04
C ALA A 163 -12.18 19.13 16.85
N LEU A 164 -11.55 17.95 16.79
CA LEU A 164 -11.90 16.92 15.80
C LEU A 164 -13.30 16.37 16.08
N SER A 165 -14.21 16.48 15.11
CA SER A 165 -15.52 15.83 15.14
C SER A 165 -15.61 14.75 14.06
N ARG A 166 -16.55 13.81 14.19
CA ARG A 166 -16.77 12.76 13.19
C ARG A 166 -17.24 13.31 11.84
N ASP A 167 -17.88 14.47 11.82
CA ASP A 167 -18.36 15.12 10.60
C ASP A 167 -17.23 15.64 9.71
N LEU A 168 -16.00 15.66 10.24
CA LEU A 168 -14.81 16.06 9.50
C LEU A 168 -14.23 14.94 8.63
N ASN A 169 -14.81 13.74 8.68
CA ASN A 169 -14.40 12.65 7.81
C ASN A 169 -14.61 13.03 6.34
N VAL A 170 -13.59 12.81 5.52
CA VAL A 170 -13.71 13.00 4.07
C VAL A 170 -14.62 11.95 3.44
N THR A 171 -15.41 12.39 2.47
CA THR A 171 -16.17 11.50 1.60
C THR A 171 -15.30 11.10 0.42
N VAL A 172 -15.24 9.81 0.13
CA VAL A 172 -14.47 9.22 -0.97
C VAL A 172 -15.38 8.33 -1.81
N LYS A 173 -15.03 8.12 -3.09
CA LYS A 173 -15.77 7.18 -3.94
C LYS A 173 -15.62 5.73 -3.45
N GLY A 174 -16.59 4.89 -3.79
CA GLY A 174 -16.62 3.45 -3.51
C GLY A 174 -18.03 2.98 -3.17
N ASN A 175 -18.19 1.67 -3.03
CA ASN A 175 -19.48 1.02 -2.80
C ASN A 175 -19.51 0.26 -1.48
N THR A 176 -20.71 0.10 -0.92
CA THR A 176 -20.99 -0.81 0.20
C THR A 176 -22.22 -1.66 -0.16
N PRO A 177 -22.14 -3.02 -0.13
CA PRO A 177 -20.97 -3.83 0.22
C PRO A 177 -19.80 -3.64 -0.76
N TYR A 178 -18.57 -3.79 -0.25
CA TYR A 178 -17.37 -3.68 -1.09
C TYR A 178 -17.32 -4.81 -2.13
N LYS A 179 -16.64 -4.53 -3.23
CA LYS A 179 -16.35 -5.46 -4.32
C LYS A 179 -15.88 -6.81 -3.81
N GLU A 180 -16.54 -7.86 -4.30
CA GLU A 180 -16.20 -9.25 -4.01
C GLU A 180 -14.80 -9.58 -4.55
N LEU A 181 -13.96 -10.15 -3.69
CA LEU A 181 -12.64 -10.63 -4.06
C LEU A 181 -12.75 -12.01 -4.67
N LYS A 182 -12.54 -12.10 -5.97
CA LYS A 182 -12.50 -13.39 -6.66
C LYS A 182 -11.09 -13.99 -6.53
N PRO A 183 -10.96 -15.25 -6.10
CA PRO A 183 -9.67 -15.93 -6.12
C PRO A 183 -9.16 -16.03 -7.56
N GLY A 184 -7.84 -15.99 -7.73
CA GLY A 184 -7.18 -16.11 -9.02
C GLY A 184 -6.23 -14.96 -9.35
N GLY A 185 -5.96 -14.82 -10.65
CA GLY A 185 -4.93 -13.93 -11.20
C GLY A 185 -3.56 -14.60 -11.32
N PRO A 186 -2.63 -14.01 -12.10
CA PRO A 186 -1.28 -14.56 -12.25
C PRO A 186 -0.58 -14.71 -10.90
N ARG A 187 0.33 -15.68 -10.80
CA ARG A 187 1.32 -15.76 -9.72
C ARG A 187 2.71 -15.78 -10.36
N PRO A 188 3.71 -15.21 -9.69
CA PRO A 188 5.08 -15.38 -10.16
C PRO A 188 5.45 -16.87 -10.22
N ASP A 189 6.29 -17.23 -11.17
CA ASP A 189 6.86 -18.55 -11.33
C ASP A 189 8.31 -18.57 -10.82
N VAL A 190 8.81 -19.76 -10.50
CA VAL A 190 10.19 -19.97 -10.04
C VAL A 190 10.98 -20.65 -11.14
N ASP A 191 11.97 -19.94 -11.69
CA ASP A 191 12.96 -20.54 -12.56
C ASP A 191 14.00 -21.31 -11.72
N HIS A 192 13.90 -22.64 -11.73
CA HIS A 192 14.78 -23.50 -10.95
C HIS A 192 16.21 -23.58 -11.49
N THR A 193 16.48 -23.17 -12.74
CA THR A 193 17.85 -23.15 -13.27
C THR A 193 18.61 -21.91 -12.80
N GLU A 194 17.90 -20.81 -12.55
CA GLU A 194 18.45 -19.55 -12.04
C GLU A 194 18.37 -19.43 -10.50
N CYS A 195 17.64 -20.35 -9.85
CA CYS A 195 17.41 -20.30 -8.41
C CYS A 195 18.61 -20.81 -7.63
N ILE A 196 19.25 -19.92 -6.87
CA ILE A 196 20.36 -20.26 -5.96
C ILE A 196 19.91 -20.65 -4.54
N GLN A 197 18.59 -20.86 -4.34
CA GLN A 197 18.01 -21.32 -3.07
C GLN A 197 18.34 -20.45 -1.83
N CYS A 198 18.65 -19.16 -2.00
CA CYS A 198 19.10 -18.27 -0.93
C CYS A 198 18.05 -17.96 0.17
N GLY A 199 16.79 -18.38 0.01
CA GLY A 199 15.74 -18.17 1.01
C GLY A 199 15.11 -16.78 1.06
N ALA A 200 15.70 -15.75 0.43
CA ALA A 200 15.20 -14.36 0.52
C ALA A 200 13.70 -14.21 0.16
N CYS A 201 13.24 -14.94 -0.85
CA CYS A 201 11.82 -14.93 -1.25
C CYS A 201 10.88 -15.60 -0.23
N VAL A 202 11.37 -16.57 0.54
CA VAL A 202 10.65 -17.22 1.64
C VAL A 202 10.51 -16.22 2.78
N ASP A 203 11.61 -15.61 3.20
CA ASP A 203 11.67 -14.68 4.33
C ASP A 203 10.78 -13.45 4.15
N ILE A 204 10.67 -12.92 2.93
CA ILE A 204 9.85 -11.74 2.65
C ILE A 204 8.35 -12.05 2.46
N CYS A 205 7.95 -13.33 2.39
CA CYS A 205 6.59 -13.69 2.03
C CYS A 205 5.60 -13.38 3.17
N PRO A 206 4.67 -12.41 3.03
CA PRO A 206 3.79 -12.01 4.13
C PRO A 206 2.76 -13.10 4.52
N VAL A 207 2.54 -14.06 3.62
CA VAL A 207 1.51 -15.10 3.75
C VAL A 207 2.12 -16.50 3.79
N ASN A 208 3.45 -16.60 3.97
CA ASN A 208 4.18 -17.88 4.07
C ASN A 208 3.86 -18.87 2.94
N ALA A 209 3.67 -18.35 1.72
CA ALA A 209 3.32 -19.15 0.55
C ALA A 209 4.52 -19.80 -0.14
N LEU A 210 5.73 -19.58 0.36
CA LEU A 210 6.97 -20.09 -0.22
C LEU A 210 7.73 -20.92 0.82
N SER A 211 8.34 -22.01 0.40
CA SER A 211 9.20 -22.86 1.23
C SER A 211 10.35 -23.44 0.41
N VAL A 212 11.40 -23.91 1.08
CA VAL A 212 12.48 -24.68 0.44
C VAL A 212 12.26 -26.16 0.74
N SER A 213 12.04 -26.99 -0.28
CA SER A 213 11.76 -28.41 -0.13
C SER A 213 13.02 -29.27 -0.17
N GLY A 214 13.44 -29.84 0.96
CA GLY A 214 14.37 -30.98 1.05
C GLY A 214 15.88 -30.65 1.12
N PRO A 215 16.70 -31.52 1.73
CA PRO A 215 18.15 -31.31 1.89
C PRO A 215 19.01 -31.67 0.65
N THR A 216 18.50 -32.51 -0.26
CA THR A 216 19.27 -33.01 -1.42
C THR A 216 18.76 -32.50 -2.77
N ASP A 217 17.52 -32.02 -2.85
CA ASP A 217 16.87 -31.43 -4.05
C ASP A 217 16.10 -30.15 -3.67
N ALA A 218 16.77 -29.25 -2.94
CA ALA A 218 16.19 -28.03 -2.39
C ALA A 218 15.48 -27.18 -3.46
N ALA A 219 14.16 -27.26 -3.60
CA ALA A 219 13.44 -26.41 -4.54
C ALA A 219 12.66 -25.35 -3.79
N VAL A 220 12.68 -24.10 -4.27
CA VAL A 220 11.72 -23.11 -3.78
C VAL A 220 10.35 -23.47 -4.36
N VAL A 221 9.43 -23.91 -3.50
CA VAL A 221 8.07 -24.31 -3.88
C VAL A 221 7.08 -23.23 -3.45
N ARG A 222 6.03 -23.05 -4.24
CA ARG A 222 4.98 -22.07 -3.99
C ARG A 222 3.61 -22.71 -3.80
N ASP A 223 2.98 -22.40 -2.68
CA ASP A 223 1.56 -22.67 -2.48
C ASP A 223 0.73 -21.59 -3.19
N MET A 224 0.03 -22.02 -4.24
CA MET A 224 -0.81 -21.14 -5.07
C MET A 224 -2.11 -20.72 -4.38
N ASN A 225 -2.56 -21.45 -3.35
CA ASN A 225 -3.73 -21.12 -2.55
C ASN A 225 -3.41 -20.04 -1.51
N LEU A 226 -2.18 -20.02 -0.98
CA LEU A 226 -1.73 -19.00 -0.05
C LEU A 226 -1.21 -17.75 -0.76
N CYS A 227 -0.58 -17.90 -1.92
CA CYS A 227 0.05 -16.78 -2.60
C CYS A 227 -0.98 -15.72 -3.02
N MET A 228 -0.79 -14.49 -2.52
CA MET A 228 -1.63 -13.33 -2.87
C MET A 228 -1.14 -12.55 -4.10
N GLY A 229 -0.07 -12.99 -4.75
CA GLY A 229 0.47 -12.33 -5.95
C GLY A 229 1.08 -10.94 -5.71
N CYS A 230 1.63 -10.67 -4.52
CA CYS A 230 2.13 -9.35 -4.14
C CYS A 230 3.43 -8.90 -4.82
N ALA A 231 4.17 -9.83 -5.43
CA ALA A 231 5.47 -9.63 -6.08
C ALA A 231 6.67 -9.27 -5.17
N ALA A 232 6.53 -9.32 -3.84
CA ALA A 232 7.67 -9.12 -2.93
C ALA A 232 8.83 -10.09 -3.24
N CYS A 233 8.51 -11.35 -3.55
CA CYS A 233 9.49 -12.36 -3.93
C CYS A 233 10.27 -12.02 -5.20
N ILE A 234 9.66 -11.33 -6.17
CA ILE A 234 10.34 -10.87 -7.39
C ILE A 234 11.35 -9.78 -7.02
N GLN A 235 10.97 -8.84 -6.14
CA GLN A 235 11.82 -7.70 -5.80
C GLN A 235 13.08 -8.09 -5.03
N VAL A 236 13.01 -9.13 -4.20
CA VAL A 236 14.15 -9.57 -3.39
C VAL A 236 15.00 -10.65 -4.04
N CYS A 237 14.62 -11.16 -5.23
CA CYS A 237 15.32 -12.26 -5.87
C CYS A 237 16.58 -11.73 -6.59
N PRO A 238 17.80 -12.09 -6.14
CA PRO A 238 19.03 -11.52 -6.69
C PRO A 238 19.35 -12.03 -8.10
N THR A 239 18.83 -13.20 -8.49
CA THR A 239 19.08 -13.81 -9.80
C THR A 239 17.94 -13.58 -10.80
N GLY A 240 16.81 -13.01 -10.37
CA GLY A 240 15.61 -12.92 -11.22
C GLY A 240 14.89 -14.25 -11.45
N ALA A 241 15.21 -15.30 -10.69
CA ALA A 241 14.52 -16.58 -10.75
C ALA A 241 13.01 -16.46 -10.48
N GLN A 242 12.60 -15.53 -9.60
CA GLN A 242 11.21 -15.20 -9.36
C GLN A 242 10.71 -14.19 -10.39
N ALA A 243 9.78 -14.56 -11.26
CA ALA A 243 9.25 -13.63 -12.26
C ALA A 243 7.83 -13.96 -12.71
N TRP A 244 7.16 -13.00 -13.35
CA TRP A 244 5.93 -13.27 -14.09
C TRP A 244 6.28 -13.94 -15.42
N ARG A 245 5.73 -15.12 -15.69
CA ARG A 245 6.09 -15.94 -16.87
C ARG A 245 4.90 -16.70 -17.43
N GLY A 246 5.09 -17.24 -18.62
CA GLY A 246 4.17 -18.16 -19.29
C GLY A 246 3.32 -17.48 -20.37
N PRO A 247 2.90 -18.23 -21.40
CA PRO A 247 2.19 -17.67 -22.56
C PRO A 247 0.86 -17.01 -22.16
N GLN A 248 0.17 -17.56 -21.16
CA GLN A 248 -1.07 -16.97 -20.64
C GLN A 248 -0.82 -15.61 -19.97
N TYR A 249 0.27 -15.48 -19.21
CA TYR A 249 0.65 -14.21 -18.59
C TYR A 249 0.98 -13.15 -19.64
N GLU A 250 1.78 -13.48 -20.66
CA GLU A 250 2.16 -12.53 -21.70
C GLU A 250 0.94 -12.01 -22.48
N ALA A 251 0.01 -12.91 -22.82
CA ALA A 251 -1.26 -12.52 -23.46
C ALA A 251 -2.09 -11.58 -22.57
N MET A 252 -2.25 -11.91 -21.28
CA MET A 252 -2.94 -11.04 -20.33
C MET A 252 -2.24 -9.69 -20.15
N SER A 253 -0.91 -9.69 -20.10
CA SER A 253 -0.07 -8.49 -19.93
C SER A 253 -0.25 -7.53 -21.10
N ALA A 254 -0.27 -8.03 -22.34
CA ALA A 254 -0.51 -7.22 -23.53
C ALA A 254 -1.90 -6.56 -23.50
N VAL A 255 -2.96 -7.34 -23.26
CA VAL A 255 -4.33 -6.84 -23.20
C VAL A 255 -4.52 -5.83 -22.05
N PHE A 256 -3.90 -6.09 -20.90
CA PHE A 256 -3.99 -5.20 -19.76
C PHE A 256 -3.25 -3.88 -20.02
N ALA A 257 -2.09 -3.93 -20.67
CA ALA A 257 -1.32 -2.76 -21.04
C ALA A 257 -2.08 -1.85 -21.99
N GLU A 258 -2.76 -2.42 -23.00
CA GLU A 258 -3.63 -1.66 -23.91
C GLU A 258 -4.78 -0.98 -23.15
N LYS A 259 -5.50 -1.73 -22.30
CA LYS A 259 -6.65 -1.20 -21.53
C LYS A 259 -6.27 -0.13 -20.51
N CYS A 260 -5.05 -0.16 -20.00
CA CYS A 260 -4.56 0.74 -18.96
C CYS A 260 -3.44 1.67 -19.48
N ALA A 261 -3.40 1.92 -20.80
CA ALA A 261 -2.38 2.76 -21.43
C ALA A 261 -2.53 4.25 -21.07
N ALA A 262 -3.76 4.72 -20.90
CA ALA A 262 -4.03 6.10 -20.55
C ALA A 262 -3.46 6.43 -19.15
N ARG A 263 -2.71 7.54 -19.07
CA ARG A 263 -2.23 8.07 -17.79
C ARG A 263 -3.42 8.50 -16.94
N ARG A 264 -3.51 8.02 -15.70
CA ARG A 264 -4.47 8.52 -14.70
C ARG A 264 -3.78 9.46 -13.72
N GLU A 265 -4.43 10.54 -13.37
CA GLU A 265 -3.88 11.46 -12.37
C GLU A 265 -4.27 11.04 -10.94
N PRO A 266 -3.46 11.42 -9.93
CA PRO A 266 -3.87 11.23 -8.54
C PRO A 266 -5.16 11.98 -8.23
N GLU A 267 -5.97 11.44 -7.32
CA GLU A 267 -7.25 12.02 -6.89
C GLU A 267 -7.16 12.37 -5.41
N LEU A 268 -7.50 13.61 -5.06
CA LEU A 268 -7.33 14.15 -3.71
C LEU A 268 -8.69 14.51 -3.08
N PHE A 269 -8.90 14.07 -1.85
CA PHE A 269 -10.08 14.34 -1.04
C PHE A 269 -9.62 15.06 0.23
N VAL A 270 -9.68 16.39 0.22
CA VAL A 270 -9.28 17.27 1.34
C VAL A 270 -10.30 18.36 1.53
#